data_AF-A0A9D1DI06-F1
#
_entry.id   AF-A0A9D1DI06-F1
#
_cell.length_a   1.000
_cell.length_b   1.000
_cell.length_c   1.000
_cell.angle_alpha   90.00
_cell.angle_beta   90.00
_cell.angle_gamma   90.00
#
_symmetry.space_group_name_H-M   'P 1'
#
loop_
_entity.id
_entity.type
_entity.pdbx_description
1 polymer ?
#
loop_
_entity_poly.entity_id
_entity_poly.type
_entity_poly.pdbx_seq_one_letter_code
_entity_poly.pdbx_strand_id
1 'polypeptide(L)'
;MSLFLVDYENVSASGLTGLEKLTEEDVVYIFYTENADRLTFDAHQRLLESRAQVRYYKVETGTKNALDFQLVSFLGYMVHEHGQSALYHIISKDSGFDSVCHFWEKQNIKVLRVSNLDVEKTCRQDQELTNKLKELLEEKDVQVVMGMIDKYKTKQGLNNALMKQFDNKKTSEIYRIIKPYIANKKA
;
A
#
# COMPACT_ATOMS: atom_id res chain seq x y z
N MET A 1 10.23 -16.99 2.96
CA MET A 1 8.82 -16.71 3.30
C MET A 1 8.53 -15.22 3.51
N SER A 2 7.67 -14.67 2.66
CA SER A 2 7.03 -13.35 2.85
C SER A 2 5.55 -13.51 3.17
N LEU A 3 5.03 -12.65 4.05
CA LEU A 3 3.64 -12.64 4.49
C LEU A 3 2.97 -11.35 4.03
N PHE A 4 1.91 -11.48 3.24
CA PHE A 4 1.20 -10.36 2.64
C PHE A 4 -0.19 -10.23 3.27
N LEU A 5 -0.45 -9.11 3.93
CA LEU A 5 -1.74 -8.79 4.52
C LEU A 5 -2.43 -7.76 3.62
N VAL A 6 -3.44 -8.19 2.87
CA VAL A 6 -4.11 -7.39 1.85
C VAL A 6 -5.37 -6.75 2.42
N ASP A 7 -5.37 -5.42 2.44
CA ASP A 7 -6.55 -4.60 2.70
C ASP A 7 -7.35 -4.45 1.39
N TYR A 8 -8.19 -5.44 1.11
CA TYR A 8 -8.89 -5.53 -0.18
C TYR A 8 -9.92 -4.41 -0.38
N GLU A 9 -10.47 -3.85 0.70
CA GLU A 9 -11.37 -2.69 0.61
C GLU A 9 -10.66 -1.47 0.01
N ASN A 10 -9.39 -1.27 0.36
CA ASN A 10 -8.62 -0.13 -0.12
C ASN A 10 -8.04 -0.33 -1.53
N VAL A 11 -7.51 -1.53 -1.82
CA VAL A 11 -6.75 -1.78 -3.07
C VAL A 11 -7.54 -2.52 -4.14
N SER A 12 -8.60 -3.25 -3.74
CA SER A 12 -9.40 -4.11 -4.61
C SER A 12 -8.51 -5.04 -5.47
N ALA A 13 -8.98 -5.42 -6.66
CA ALA A 13 -8.22 -6.26 -7.61
C ALA A 13 -6.84 -5.70 -8.02
N SER A 14 -6.57 -4.39 -7.84
CA SER A 14 -5.28 -3.79 -8.17
C SER A 14 -4.18 -4.19 -7.18
N GLY A 15 -4.52 -4.45 -5.93
CA GLY A 15 -3.55 -4.91 -4.93
C GLY A 15 -3.03 -6.31 -5.19
N LEU A 16 -3.77 -7.13 -5.93
CA LEU A 16 -3.38 -8.49 -6.31
C LEU A 16 -2.44 -8.55 -7.53
N THR A 17 -1.93 -7.40 -7.99
CA THR A 17 -0.94 -7.35 -9.07
C THR A 17 0.41 -7.84 -8.58
N GLY A 18 1.04 -8.76 -9.33
CA GLY A 18 2.30 -9.40 -8.93
C GLY A 18 2.10 -10.72 -8.18
N LEU A 19 0.87 -11.18 -8.02
CA LEU A 19 0.55 -12.46 -7.37
C LEU A 19 1.23 -13.65 -8.08
N GLU A 20 1.31 -13.59 -9.41
CA GLU A 20 1.97 -14.58 -10.27
C GLU A 20 3.49 -14.70 -10.05
N LYS A 21 4.10 -13.72 -9.38
CA LYS A 21 5.53 -13.71 -9.06
C LYS A 21 5.87 -14.36 -7.72
N LEU A 22 4.85 -14.64 -6.90
CA LEU A 22 5.03 -15.22 -5.58
C LEU A 22 5.31 -16.72 -5.65
N THR A 23 5.98 -17.21 -4.61
CA THR A 23 6.42 -18.61 -4.50
C THR A 23 5.56 -19.39 -3.50
N GLU A 24 5.75 -20.70 -3.42
CA GLU A 24 5.02 -21.58 -2.49
C GLU A 24 5.35 -21.29 -1.01
N GLU A 25 6.47 -20.62 -0.74
CA GLU A 25 6.84 -20.15 0.59
C GLU A 25 6.09 -18.89 1.02
N ASP A 26 5.43 -18.20 0.09
CA ASP A 26 4.76 -16.95 0.36
C ASP A 26 3.29 -17.19 0.74
N VAL A 27 2.79 -16.39 1.68
CA VAL A 27 1.40 -16.49 2.15
C VAL A 27 0.70 -15.15 2.00
N VAL A 28 -0.45 -15.16 1.33
CA VAL A 28 -1.28 -13.99 1.09
C VAL A 28 -2.58 -14.11 1.88
N TYR A 29 -2.77 -13.20 2.83
CA TYR A 29 -3.95 -13.05 3.65
C TYR A 29 -4.81 -11.91 3.11
N ILE A 30 -5.94 -12.23 2.49
CA ILE A 30 -6.86 -11.24 1.91
C ILE A 30 -7.96 -10.92 2.91
N PHE A 31 -7.89 -9.73 3.51
CA PHE A 31 -8.92 -9.18 4.38
C PHE A 31 -9.93 -8.42 3.52
N TYR A 32 -11.20 -8.80 3.62
CA TYR A 32 -12.27 -8.20 2.81
C TYR A 32 -13.55 -7.98 3.63
N THR A 33 -14.28 -6.91 3.30
CA THR A 33 -15.59 -6.59 3.88
C THR A 33 -16.72 -7.06 2.98
N GLU A 34 -17.96 -7.06 3.50
CA GLU A 34 -19.17 -7.30 2.68
C GLU A 34 -19.31 -6.31 1.53
N ASN A 35 -18.85 -5.06 1.71
CA ASN A 35 -18.90 -4.03 0.68
C ASN A 35 -17.81 -4.21 -0.40
N ALA A 36 -16.77 -4.98 -0.09
CA ALA A 36 -15.64 -5.29 -0.98
C ALA A 36 -15.58 -6.80 -1.24
N ASP A 37 -16.72 -7.43 -1.52
CA ASP A 37 -16.85 -8.87 -1.74
C ASP A 37 -16.67 -9.31 -3.20
N ARG A 38 -16.49 -8.35 -4.12
CA ARG A 38 -16.39 -8.62 -5.56
C ARG A 38 -14.95 -8.81 -6.00
N LEU A 39 -14.72 -9.94 -6.67
CA LEU A 39 -13.48 -10.28 -7.35
C LEU A 39 -13.67 -10.16 -8.87
N THR A 40 -12.73 -9.53 -9.58
CA THR A 40 -12.76 -9.51 -11.05
C THR A 40 -12.28 -10.85 -11.61
N PHE A 41 -12.71 -11.21 -12.82
CA PHE A 41 -12.22 -12.42 -13.49
C PHE A 41 -10.69 -12.43 -13.63
N ASP A 42 -10.09 -11.30 -14.00
CA ASP A 42 -8.63 -11.17 -14.08
C ASP A 42 -7.94 -11.39 -12.72
N ALA A 43 -8.55 -10.96 -11.61
CA ALA A 43 -8.02 -11.24 -10.29
C ALA A 43 -8.18 -12.72 -9.92
N HIS A 44 -9.33 -13.31 -10.24
CA HIS A 44 -9.59 -14.73 -10.04
C HIS A 44 -8.62 -15.62 -10.82
N GLN A 45 -8.33 -15.28 -12.07
CA GLN A 45 -7.37 -16.02 -12.89
C GLN A 45 -5.96 -15.96 -12.28
N ARG A 46 -5.50 -14.76 -11.87
CA ARG A 46 -4.21 -14.62 -11.17
C ARG A 46 -4.14 -15.44 -9.89
N LEU A 47 -5.25 -15.54 -9.15
CA LEU A 47 -5.33 -16.36 -7.93
C LEU A 47 -5.17 -17.86 -8.23
N LEU A 48 -5.71 -18.34 -9.35
CA LEU A 48 -5.56 -19.73 -9.79
C LEU A 48 -4.15 -20.04 -10.30
N GLU A 49 -3.49 -19.07 -10.93
CA GLU A 49 -2.14 -19.22 -11.49
C GLU A 49 -1.04 -19.09 -10.42
N SER A 50 -1.37 -18.48 -9.27
CA SER A 50 -0.44 -18.28 -8.16
C SER A 50 0.00 -19.59 -7.52
N ARG A 51 1.28 -19.65 -7.16
CA ARG A 51 1.83 -20.75 -6.34
C ARG A 51 1.79 -20.46 -4.85
N ALA A 52 1.57 -19.20 -4.47
CA ALA A 52 1.51 -18.80 -3.07
C ALA A 52 0.26 -19.33 -2.37
N GLN A 53 0.35 -19.53 -1.06
CA GLN A 53 -0.80 -19.91 -0.25
C GLN A 53 -1.71 -18.69 -0.05
N VAL A 54 -2.92 -18.73 -0.61
CA VAL A 54 -3.88 -17.63 -0.45
C VAL A 54 -4.96 -18.00 0.56
N ARG A 55 -5.18 -17.13 1.55
CA ARG A 55 -6.17 -17.28 2.62
C ARG A 55 -7.07 -16.05 2.66
N TYR A 56 -8.36 -16.27 2.89
CA TYR A 56 -9.36 -15.20 2.93
C TYR A 56 -9.87 -15.01 4.34
N TYR A 57 -9.97 -13.76 4.77
CA TYR A 57 -10.50 -13.36 6.07
C TYR A 57 -11.60 -12.33 5.86
N LYS A 58 -12.85 -12.79 6.02
CA LYS A 58 -13.99 -11.88 6.06
C LYS A 58 -13.93 -11.12 7.38
N VAL A 59 -13.81 -9.79 7.32
CA VAL A 59 -13.72 -8.96 8.52
C VAL A 59 -15.10 -8.60 9.05
N GLU A 60 -15.21 -8.50 10.37
CA GLU A 60 -16.43 -7.96 10.99
C GLU A 60 -16.56 -6.47 10.66
N THR A 61 -17.76 -6.06 10.29
CA THR A 61 -18.11 -4.68 9.96
C THR A 61 -18.95 -4.08 11.10
N GLY A 62 -19.03 -2.75 11.19
CA GLY A 62 -19.85 -2.08 12.21
C GLY A 62 -19.21 -0.85 12.84
N THR A 63 -17.91 -0.67 12.64
CA THR A 63 -17.19 0.56 13.02
C THR A 63 -16.30 1.03 11.86
N LYS A 64 -16.01 2.33 11.85
CA LYS A 64 -15.06 2.91 10.89
C LYS A 64 -13.69 2.27 11.13
N ASN A 65 -12.99 1.86 10.07
CA ASN A 65 -11.66 1.22 10.10
C ASN A 65 -11.64 -0.16 10.78
N ALA A 66 -12.77 -0.86 10.85
CA ALA A 66 -12.83 -2.21 11.44
C ALA A 66 -11.87 -3.20 10.75
N LEU A 67 -11.68 -3.08 9.43
CA LEU A 67 -10.71 -3.87 8.68
C LEU A 67 -9.29 -3.59 9.19
N ASP A 68 -8.89 -2.32 9.26
CA ASP A 68 -7.55 -1.92 9.70
C ASP A 68 -7.22 -2.51 11.08
N PHE A 69 -8.16 -2.43 12.03
CA PHE A 69 -7.97 -2.98 13.38
C PHE A 69 -7.79 -4.50 13.38
N GLN A 70 -8.60 -5.23 12.61
CA GLN A 70 -8.48 -6.68 12.51
C GLN A 70 -7.18 -7.09 11.80
N LEU A 71 -6.78 -6.36 10.76
CA LEU A 71 -5.54 -6.59 10.02
C LEU A 71 -4.31 -6.37 10.91
N VAL A 72 -4.22 -5.25 11.64
CA VAL A 72 -3.06 -4.97 12.51
C VAL A 72 -3.00 -5.89 13.73
N SER A 73 -4.17 -6.32 14.24
CA SER A 73 -4.24 -7.34 15.29
C SER A 73 -3.67 -8.67 14.79
N PHE A 74 -4.08 -9.09 13.58
CA PHE A 74 -3.56 -10.30 12.95
C PHE A 74 -2.07 -10.18 12.60
N LEU A 75 -1.60 -9.01 12.17
CA LEU A 75 -0.16 -8.75 11.97
C LEU A 75 0.62 -9.03 13.26
N GLY A 76 0.13 -8.55 14.41
CA GLY A 76 0.76 -8.82 15.70
C GLY A 76 0.83 -10.32 16.02
N TYR A 77 -0.22 -11.08 15.71
CA TYR A 77 -0.21 -12.54 15.83
C TYR A 77 0.85 -13.18 14.93
N MET A 78 0.94 -12.80 13.65
CA MET A 78 1.96 -13.34 12.74
C MET A 78 3.39 -12.97 13.15
N VAL A 79 3.59 -11.76 13.68
CA VAL A 79 4.88 -11.33 14.22
C VAL A 79 5.27 -12.15 15.45
N HIS A 80 4.32 -12.54 16.30
CA HIS A 80 4.57 -13.44 17.42
C HIS A 80 5.03 -14.83 16.94
N GLU A 81 4.35 -15.39 15.93
CA GLU A 81 4.63 -16.73 15.40
C GLU A 81 5.96 -16.83 14.64
N HIS A 82 6.31 -15.81 13.85
CA HIS A 82 7.46 -15.88 12.94
C HIS A 82 8.59 -14.89 13.25
N GLY A 83 8.36 -13.89 14.10
CA GLY A 83 9.39 -12.93 14.51
C GLY A 83 10.14 -12.31 13.32
N GLN A 84 11.47 -12.32 13.36
CA GLN A 84 12.34 -11.76 12.32
C GLN A 84 12.60 -12.72 11.15
N SER A 85 12.15 -13.97 11.20
CA SER A 85 12.41 -14.93 10.11
C SER A 85 11.50 -14.75 8.90
N ALA A 86 10.49 -13.87 9.00
CA ALA A 86 9.59 -13.52 7.92
C ALA A 86 9.68 -12.02 7.57
N LEU A 87 9.31 -11.70 6.34
CA LEU A 87 9.07 -10.32 5.89
C LEU A 87 7.56 -10.07 5.85
N TYR A 88 7.12 -8.95 6.42
CA TYR A 88 5.70 -8.64 6.50
C TYR A 88 5.37 -7.46 5.59
N HIS A 89 4.33 -7.63 4.78
CA HIS A 89 3.89 -6.64 3.82
C HIS A 89 2.41 -6.31 4.02
N ILE A 90 2.09 -5.04 4.23
CA ILE A 90 0.72 -4.55 4.23
C ILE A 90 0.42 -4.04 2.82
N ILE A 91 -0.54 -4.69 2.14
CA ILE A 91 -0.97 -4.26 0.82
C ILE A 91 -2.13 -3.27 0.98
N SER A 92 -1.79 -1.98 1.07
CA SER A 92 -2.75 -0.88 1.19
C SER A 92 -2.18 0.43 0.63
N LYS A 93 -3.07 1.29 0.13
CA LYS A 93 -2.74 2.69 -0.23
C LYS A 93 -3.04 3.65 0.92
N ASP A 94 -3.50 3.16 2.07
CA ASP A 94 -3.73 4.00 3.25
C ASP A 94 -2.43 4.27 4.01
N SER A 95 -1.98 5.53 4.01
CA SER A 95 -0.82 5.98 4.78
C SER A 95 -1.01 5.85 6.31
N GLY A 96 -2.23 5.60 6.78
CA GLY A 96 -2.50 5.30 8.19
C GLY A 96 -1.67 4.12 8.71
N PHE A 97 -1.41 3.12 7.86
CA PHE A 97 -0.56 1.97 8.19
C PHE A 97 0.93 2.30 8.29
N ASP A 98 1.38 3.48 7.85
CA ASP A 98 2.78 3.89 8.05
C ASP A 98 3.11 3.92 9.53
N SER A 99 2.17 4.36 10.38
CA SER A 99 2.34 4.34 11.84
C SER A 99 2.65 2.93 12.38
N VAL A 100 2.04 1.90 11.79
CA VAL A 100 2.25 0.49 12.13
C VAL A 100 3.62 0.02 11.67
N CYS A 101 4.03 0.42 10.46
CA CYS A 101 5.37 0.10 9.93
C CYS A 101 6.46 0.68 10.85
N HIS A 102 6.37 1.96 11.21
CA HIS A 102 7.32 2.61 12.11
C HIS A 102 7.31 2.01 13.53
N PHE A 103 6.14 1.57 14.02
CA PHE A 103 6.04 0.90 15.32
C PHE A 103 6.86 -0.39 15.35
N TRP A 104 6.68 -1.25 14.35
CA TRP A 104 7.38 -2.53 14.27
C TRP A 104 8.87 -2.38 13.92
N GLU A 105 9.23 -1.39 13.11
CA GLU A 105 10.63 -1.09 12.81
C GLU A 105 11.42 -0.76 14.09
N LYS A 106 10.83 0.01 15.02
CA LYS A 106 11.44 0.28 16.33
C LYS A 106 11.66 -0.98 17.18
N GLN A 107 10.94 -2.05 16.90
CA GLN A 107 11.09 -3.37 17.53
C GLN A 107 12.00 -4.31 16.71
N ASN A 108 12.72 -3.79 15.70
CA ASN A 108 13.53 -4.55 14.76
C ASN A 108 12.73 -5.58 13.94
N ILE A 109 11.44 -5.32 13.67
CA ILE A 109 10.59 -6.13 12.79
C ILE A 109 10.36 -5.38 11.48
N LYS A 110 10.65 -6.02 10.35
CA LYS A 110 10.49 -5.42 9.02
C LYS A 110 9.05 -5.55 8.55
N VAL A 111 8.30 -4.46 8.67
CA VAL A 111 6.95 -4.32 8.09
C VAL A 111 6.99 -3.23 7.04
N LEU A 112 6.52 -3.55 5.84
CA LEU A 112 6.47 -2.61 4.72
C LEU A 112 5.04 -2.44 4.21
N ARG A 113 4.60 -1.20 4.03
CA ARG A 113 3.39 -0.91 3.27
C ARG A 113 3.72 -0.76 1.78
N VAL A 114 2.98 -1.45 0.93
CA VAL A 114 3.04 -1.30 -0.53
C VAL A 114 1.64 -1.30 -1.12
N SER A 115 1.50 -0.80 -2.35
CA SER A 115 0.19 -0.70 -3.01
C SER A 115 -0.30 -1.99 -3.67
N ASN A 116 0.59 -2.97 -3.90
CA ASN A 116 0.30 -4.25 -4.54
C ASN A 116 1.41 -5.30 -4.23
N LEU A 117 1.20 -6.55 -4.65
CA LEU A 117 2.09 -7.68 -4.38
C LEU A 117 3.40 -7.67 -5.19
N ASP A 118 3.53 -6.84 -6.22
CA ASP A 118 4.80 -6.61 -6.93
C ASP A 118 5.69 -5.65 -6.12
N VAL A 119 6.17 -6.14 -4.97
CA VAL A 119 6.92 -5.36 -3.97
C VAL A 119 8.14 -4.70 -4.60
N GLU A 120 8.94 -5.46 -5.35
CA GLU A 120 10.17 -4.94 -5.96
C GLU A 120 9.89 -3.76 -6.90
N LYS A 121 8.87 -3.91 -7.76
CA LYS A 121 8.50 -2.84 -8.70
C LYS A 121 7.96 -1.63 -7.94
N THR A 122 7.13 -1.85 -6.92
CA THR A 122 6.57 -0.77 -6.11
C THR A 122 7.69 0.01 -5.41
N CYS A 123 8.61 -0.68 -4.72
CA CYS A 123 9.75 -0.03 -4.05
C CYS A 123 10.65 0.74 -5.02
N ARG A 124 10.93 0.19 -6.21
CA ARG A 124 11.71 0.90 -7.25
C ARG A 124 11.02 2.18 -7.70
N GLN A 125 9.71 2.13 -7.94
CA GLN A 125 8.93 3.31 -8.35
C GLN A 125 8.93 4.39 -7.27
N ASP A 126 8.74 3.99 -6.00
CA ASP A 126 8.73 4.93 -4.88
C ASP A 126 10.11 5.57 -4.68
N GLN A 127 11.20 4.79 -4.82
CA GLN A 127 12.57 5.30 -4.77
C GLN A 127 12.87 6.27 -5.92
N GLU A 128 12.51 5.92 -7.15
CA GLU A 128 12.69 6.82 -8.31
C GLU A 128 11.92 8.13 -8.13
N LEU A 129 10.67 8.05 -7.67
CA LEU A 129 9.86 9.23 -7.41
C LEU A 129 10.47 10.10 -6.31
N THR A 130 10.89 9.46 -5.22
CA THR A 130 11.55 10.14 -4.09
C THR A 130 12.81 10.86 -4.55
N ASN A 131 13.66 10.22 -5.36
CA ASN A 131 14.88 10.82 -5.88
C ASN A 131 14.59 12.02 -6.78
N LYS A 132 13.61 11.91 -7.69
CA LYS A 132 13.19 13.04 -8.54
C LYS A 132 12.62 14.21 -7.74
N LEU A 133 11.89 13.94 -6.66
CA LEU A 133 11.37 14.99 -5.78
C LEU A 133 12.48 15.64 -4.96
N LYS A 134 13.50 14.88 -4.52
CA LYS A 134 14.68 15.41 -3.81
C LYS A 134 15.52 16.37 -4.66
N GLU A 135 15.44 16.31 -5.98
CA GLU A 135 16.08 17.31 -6.87
C GLU A 135 15.43 18.70 -6.79
N LEU A 136 14.16 18.79 -6.35
CA LEU A 136 13.40 20.05 -6.27
C LEU A 136 13.07 20.49 -4.84
N LEU A 137 13.01 19.56 -3.89
CA LEU A 137 12.47 19.76 -2.55
C LEU A 137 13.44 19.25 -1.48
N GLU A 138 13.39 19.88 -0.31
CA GLU A 138 14.05 19.36 0.88
C GLU A 138 13.38 18.07 1.36
N GLU A 139 14.12 17.23 2.09
CA GLU A 139 13.66 15.90 2.50
C GLU A 139 12.33 15.92 3.25
N LYS A 140 12.10 16.94 4.09
CA LYS A 140 10.83 17.14 4.80
C LYS A 140 9.66 17.34 3.84
N ASP A 141 9.84 18.14 2.79
CA ASP A 141 8.79 18.44 1.82
C ASP A 141 8.52 17.25 0.89
N VAL A 142 9.55 16.45 0.58
CA VAL A 142 9.36 15.19 -0.15
C VAL A 142 8.42 14.25 0.60
N GLN A 143 8.64 14.07 1.90
CA GLN A 143 7.76 13.24 2.73
C GLN A 143 6.32 13.77 2.79
N VAL A 144 6.17 15.10 2.84
CA VAL A 144 4.86 15.75 2.79
C VAL A 144 4.15 15.44 1.46
N VAL A 145 4.85 15.58 0.33
CA VAL A 145 4.28 15.28 -1.00
C VAL A 145 3.92 13.80 -1.13
N MET A 146 4.77 12.88 -0.70
CA MET A 146 4.49 11.44 -0.71
C MET A 146 3.24 11.11 0.13
N GLY A 147 3.13 11.67 1.34
CA GLY A 147 1.94 11.52 2.18
C GLY A 147 0.68 12.12 1.55
N MET A 148 0.79 13.24 0.83
CA MET A 148 -0.35 13.81 0.08
C MET A 148 -0.78 12.91 -1.08
N ILE A 149 0.18 12.31 -1.80
CA ILE A 149 -0.12 11.36 -2.88
C ILE A 149 -0.96 10.21 -2.33
N ASP A 150 -0.61 9.62 -1.19
CA ASP A 150 -1.37 8.50 -0.63
C ASP A 150 -2.74 8.93 -0.11
N LYS A 151 -2.80 10.07 0.60
CA LYS A 151 -4.02 10.58 1.22
C LYS A 151 -5.12 10.94 0.21
N TYR A 152 -4.76 11.58 -0.91
CA TYR A 152 -5.76 12.12 -1.85
C TYR A 152 -6.09 11.14 -2.98
N LYS A 153 -7.36 10.72 -3.04
CA LYS A 153 -7.85 9.74 -4.04
C LYS A 153 -7.97 10.31 -5.46
N THR A 154 -8.15 11.63 -5.61
CA THR A 154 -8.35 12.31 -6.91
C THR A 154 -7.16 13.19 -7.26
N LYS A 155 -6.92 13.35 -8.56
CA LYS A 155 -5.89 14.24 -9.11
C LYS A 155 -6.18 15.69 -8.74
N GLN A 156 -7.44 16.11 -8.84
CA GLN A 156 -7.86 17.45 -8.43
C GLN A 156 -7.67 17.69 -6.92
N GLY A 157 -8.04 16.72 -6.08
CA GLY A 157 -7.88 16.82 -4.62
C GLY A 157 -6.42 16.96 -4.20
N LEU A 158 -5.55 16.18 -4.84
CA LEU A 158 -4.10 16.27 -4.64
C LEU A 158 -3.56 17.64 -5.08
N ASN A 159 -3.92 18.11 -6.28
CA ASN A 159 -3.47 19.42 -6.77
C ASN A 159 -3.90 20.57 -5.84
N ASN A 160 -5.14 20.53 -5.35
CA ASN A 160 -5.64 21.52 -4.40
C ASN A 160 -4.89 21.48 -3.06
N ALA A 161 -4.45 20.31 -2.61
CA ALA A 161 -3.64 20.18 -1.41
C ALA A 161 -2.21 20.73 -1.62
N LEU A 162 -1.60 20.42 -2.77
CA LEU A 162 -0.29 20.96 -3.14
C LEU A 162 -0.31 22.49 -3.23
N MET A 163 -1.32 23.09 -3.86
CA MET A 163 -1.46 24.56 -3.95
C MET A 163 -1.64 25.25 -2.60
N LYS A 164 -2.08 24.54 -1.55
CA LYS A 164 -2.15 25.09 -0.19
C LYS A 164 -0.81 25.05 0.53
N GLN A 165 0.07 24.14 0.12
CA GLN A 165 1.35 23.88 0.78
C GLN A 165 2.51 24.61 0.08
N PHE A 166 2.46 24.72 -1.25
CA PHE A 166 3.51 25.24 -2.11
C PHE A 166 2.98 26.36 -3.01
N ASP A 167 3.87 27.25 -3.47
CA ASP A 167 3.50 28.27 -4.45
C ASP A 167 3.09 27.65 -5.81
N ASN A 168 2.48 28.45 -6.68
CA ASN A 168 1.98 27.99 -7.98
C ASN A 168 3.08 27.39 -8.88
N LYS A 169 4.30 27.95 -8.84
CA LYS A 169 5.40 27.51 -9.70
C LYS A 169 5.90 26.13 -9.23
N LYS A 170 6.20 26.02 -7.94
CA LYS A 170 6.60 24.75 -7.30
C LYS A 170 5.51 23.68 -7.46
N THR A 171 4.25 24.03 -7.23
CA THR A 171 3.14 23.09 -7.42
C THR A 171 3.09 22.54 -8.84
N SER A 172 3.28 23.38 -9.85
CA SER A 172 3.30 22.95 -11.26
C SER A 172 4.47 22.01 -11.55
N GLU A 173 5.65 22.29 -11.01
CA GLU A 173 6.84 21.45 -11.15
C GLU A 173 6.70 20.10 -10.45
N ILE A 174 6.21 20.09 -9.21
CA ILE A 174 5.89 18.87 -8.44
C ILE A 174 4.86 18.05 -9.21
N TYR A 175 3.77 18.69 -9.65
CA TYR A 175 2.69 18.00 -10.34
C TYR A 175 3.19 17.35 -11.65
N ARG A 176 4.11 18.00 -12.36
CA ARG A 176 4.75 17.43 -13.56
C ARG A 176 5.54 16.16 -13.25
N ILE A 177 6.27 16.11 -12.13
CA ILE A 177 7.04 14.93 -11.72
C ILE A 177 6.14 13.79 -11.29
N ILE A 178 5.11 14.06 -10.48
CA ILE A 178 4.26 13.01 -9.90
C ILE A 178 3.22 12.47 -10.91
N LYS A 179 2.87 13.25 -11.94
CA LYS A 179 1.81 12.91 -12.92
C LYS A 179 1.89 11.49 -13.50
N PRO A 180 3.07 10.97 -13.92
CA PRO A 180 3.19 9.60 -14.41
C PRO A 180 2.88 8.54 -13.34
N TYR A 181 3.19 8.83 -12.07
CA TYR A 181 3.04 7.92 -10.93
C TYR A 181 1.62 7.93 -10.36
N ILE A 182 0.84 8.97 -10.62
CA ILE A 182 -0.57 9.09 -10.19
C ILE A 182 -1.57 8.80 -11.31
N ALA A 183 -1.16 8.14 -12.39
CA ALA A 183 -2.01 7.89 -13.57
C ALA A 183 -3.34 7.21 -13.21
N ASN A 184 -3.31 6.28 -12.26
CA ASN A 184 -4.43 5.48 -11.79
C ASN A 184 -5.39 6.22 -10.83
N LYS A 185 -5.06 7.44 -10.39
CA LYS A 185 -5.97 8.24 -9.57
C LYS A 185 -7.16 8.72 -10.38
N LYS A 186 -8.32 8.79 -9.74
CA LYS A 186 -9.54 9.38 -10.32
C LYS A 186 -9.25 10.82 -10.75
N ALA A 187 -9.90 11.28 -11.82
CA ALA A 187 -9.81 12.66 -12.29
C ALA A 187 -10.14 13.64 -11.15
#